data_AF-A0A8J8BHV8-F1
#
_entry.id   AF-A0A8J8BHV8-F1
#
_cell.length_a   1.000
_cell.length_b   1.000
_cell.length_c   1.000
_cell.angle_alpha   90.00
_cell.angle_beta   90.00
_cell.angle_gamma   90.00
#
_symmetry.space_group_name_H-M   'P 1'
#
loop_
_entity.id
_entity.type
_entity.pdbx_description
1 polymer ?
#
loop_
_entity_poly.entity_id
_entity_poly.type
_entity_poly.pdbx_seq_one_letter_code
_entity_poly.pdbx_strand_id
1 'polypeptide(L)'
;MSYIDEHSHAARKEELEQGESITHPLNIEEVSFSNQAQMTLRQAVQKIAEYCHVHPDVLSKKLDQKLYWLEPSGTLVITIEVPEVSADMFIELPPGHWWIDNRTCKA
;
A
#
# COMPACT_ATOMS: atom_id res chain seq x y z
N MET A 1 -3.92 -26.76 -6.55
CA MET A 1 -2.86 -25.83 -7.01
C MET A 1 -3.55 -24.65 -7.66
N SER A 2 -3.74 -23.57 -6.90
CA SER A 2 -4.30 -22.32 -7.41
C SER A 2 -3.18 -21.54 -8.09
N TYR A 3 -3.27 -21.39 -9.41
CA TYR A 3 -2.43 -20.47 -10.17
C TYR A 3 -2.69 -19.06 -9.63
N ILE A 4 -1.70 -18.48 -8.95
CA ILE A 4 -1.71 -17.06 -8.63
C ILE A 4 -1.38 -16.37 -9.95
N ASP A 5 -2.35 -15.60 -10.44
CA ASP A 5 -2.38 -15.05 -11.79
C ASP A 5 -1.37 -13.88 -11.92
N GLU A 6 -0.16 -14.16 -12.40
CA GLU A 6 0.91 -13.18 -12.60
C GLU A 6 0.47 -12.00 -13.50
N HIS A 7 -0.52 -12.22 -14.38
CA HIS A 7 -1.10 -11.18 -15.23
C HIS A 7 -1.94 -10.17 -14.44
N SER A 8 -2.65 -10.59 -13.38
CA SER A 8 -3.44 -9.68 -12.54
C SER A 8 -2.55 -8.68 -11.78
N HIS A 9 -1.33 -9.08 -11.43
CA HIS A 9 -0.39 -8.25 -10.69
C HIS A 9 0.27 -7.19 -11.59
N ALA A 10 0.73 -7.60 -12.78
CA ALA A 10 1.29 -6.69 -13.77
C ALA A 10 0.25 -5.65 -14.22
N ALA A 11 -0.99 -6.06 -14.49
CA ALA A 11 -2.08 -5.16 -14.86
C ALA A 11 -2.38 -4.14 -13.75
N ARG A 12 -2.40 -4.54 -12.47
CA ARG A 12 -2.63 -3.63 -11.34
C ARG A 12 -1.52 -2.59 -11.19
N LYS A 13 -0.27 -3.01 -11.37
CA LYS A 13 0.89 -2.11 -11.33
C LYS A 13 0.84 -1.12 -12.48
N GLU A 14 0.53 -1.58 -13.70
CA GLU A 14 0.32 -0.72 -14.86
C GLU A 14 -0.89 0.22 -14.68
N GLU A 15 -1.98 -0.20 -14.06
CA GLU A 15 -3.13 0.68 -13.74
C GLU A 15 -2.75 1.82 -12.77
N LEU A 16 -1.92 1.50 -11.76
CA LEU A 16 -1.41 2.48 -10.79
C LEU A 16 -0.34 3.40 -11.39
N GLU A 17 0.46 2.91 -12.34
CA GLU A 17 1.61 3.63 -12.92
C GLU A 17 1.29 4.34 -14.26
N GLN A 18 0.31 3.89 -15.04
CA GLN A 18 -0.06 4.42 -16.37
C GLN A 18 -1.45 5.09 -16.41
N GLY A 19 -2.25 5.02 -15.34
CA GLY A 19 -3.59 5.58 -15.27
C GLY A 19 -3.60 7.12 -15.21
N GLU A 20 -3.36 7.80 -16.34
CA GLU A 20 -3.28 9.26 -16.50
C GLU A 20 -4.50 10.10 -16.04
N SER A 21 -5.48 9.57 -15.29
CA SER A 21 -6.64 10.38 -14.88
C SER A 21 -7.25 10.10 -13.51
N ILE A 22 -6.77 9.14 -12.72
CA ILE A 22 -7.54 8.62 -11.57
C ILE A 22 -6.71 8.30 -10.31
N THR A 23 -5.38 8.21 -10.43
CA THR A 23 -4.48 7.84 -9.33
C THR A 23 -3.57 9.00 -8.93
N HIS A 24 -3.63 9.39 -7.67
CA HIS A 24 -2.81 10.47 -7.11
C HIS A 24 -1.70 9.87 -6.24
N PRO A 25 -0.42 9.98 -6.61
CA PRO A 25 0.66 9.55 -5.73
C PRO A 25 0.70 10.43 -4.49
N LEU A 26 0.90 9.81 -3.33
CA LEU A 26 0.98 10.49 -2.04
C LEU A 26 2.27 10.09 -1.31
N ASN A 27 2.78 11.00 -0.49
CA ASN A 27 3.82 10.67 0.49
C ASN A 27 3.18 10.22 1.80
N ILE A 28 3.85 9.33 2.53
CA ILE A 28 3.37 8.86 3.84
C ILE A 28 3.17 10.03 4.84
N GLU A 29 3.98 11.09 4.73
CA GLU A 29 3.89 12.29 5.58
C GLU A 29 2.60 13.10 5.30
N GLU A 30 2.03 12.96 4.11
CA GLU A 30 0.77 13.62 3.72
C GLU A 30 -0.45 12.81 4.13
N VAL A 31 -0.26 11.62 4.71
CA VAL A 31 -1.35 10.68 5.03
C VAL A 31 -1.39 10.40 6.52
N SER A 32 -2.58 10.53 7.08
CA SER A 32 -2.88 10.06 8.43
C SER A 32 -3.81 8.85 8.36
N PHE A 33 -3.66 7.96 9.33
CA PHE A 33 -4.41 6.70 9.41
C PHE A 33 -5.21 6.64 10.70
N SER A 34 -6.36 5.98 10.66
CA SER A 34 -7.09 5.66 11.89
C SER A 34 -6.29 4.68 12.76
N ASN A 35 -6.47 4.75 14.08
CA ASN A 35 -5.80 3.84 15.01
C ASN A 35 -6.04 2.36 14.65
N GLN A 36 -7.25 2.03 14.19
CA GLN A 36 -7.60 0.68 13.75
C GLN A 36 -6.83 0.28 12.49
N ALA A 37 -6.69 1.19 11.52
CA ALA A 37 -5.93 0.94 10.30
C ALA A 37 -4.45 0.69 10.62
N GLN A 38 -3.85 1.52 11.47
CA GLN A 38 -2.45 1.35 11.91
C GLN A 38 -2.21 0.01 12.60
N MET A 39 -3.10 -0.38 13.52
CA MET A 39 -2.99 -1.68 14.20
C MET A 39 -3.13 -2.84 13.23
N THR A 40 -4.09 -2.76 12.31
CA THR A 40 -4.35 -3.81 11.31
C THR A 40 -3.18 -3.96 10.34
N LEU A 41 -2.64 -2.83 9.85
CA LEU A 41 -1.45 -2.80 9.00
C LEU A 41 -0.26 -3.46 9.68
N ARG A 42 0.01 -3.08 10.94
CA ARG A 42 1.12 -3.66 11.72
C ARG A 42 0.97 -5.17 11.87
N GLN A 43 -0.23 -5.66 12.18
CA GLN A 43 -0.50 -7.09 12.32
C GLN A 43 -0.38 -7.83 10.99
N ALA A 44 -0.87 -7.25 9.90
CA ALA A 44 -0.76 -7.84 8.57
C ALA A 44 0.71 -7.97 8.15
N VAL A 45 1.49 -6.89 8.31
CA VAL A 45 2.93 -6.87 8.01
C VAL A 45 3.68 -7.91 8.83
N GLN A 46 3.38 -8.06 10.12
CA GLN A 46 4.01 -9.07 10.95
C GLN A 46 3.70 -10.49 10.45
N LYS A 47 2.44 -10.80 10.14
CA LYS A 47 2.05 -12.12 9.63
C LYS A 47 2.70 -12.44 8.28
N ILE A 48 2.82 -11.44 7.41
CA ILE A 48 3.42 -11.59 6.09
C ILE A 48 4.93 -11.76 6.23
N ALA A 49 5.56 -11.03 7.15
CA ALA A 49 6.97 -11.21 7.49
C ALA A 49 7.24 -12.64 7.96
N GLU A 50 6.42 -13.14 8.88
CA GLU A 50 6.50 -14.52 9.38
C GLU A 50 6.32 -15.55 8.25
N TYR A 51 5.31 -15.38 7.38
CA TYR A 51 5.06 -16.27 6.25
C TYR A 51 6.22 -16.29 5.25
N CYS A 52 6.75 -15.11 4.92
CA CYS A 52 7.86 -14.94 3.98
C CYS A 52 9.23 -15.21 4.61
N HIS A 53 9.31 -15.57 5.90
CA HIS A 53 10.55 -15.77 6.65
C HIS A 53 11.50 -14.56 6.61
N VAL A 54 10.94 -13.34 6.56
CA VAL A 54 11.68 -12.07 6.58
C VAL A 54 11.49 -11.36 7.91
N HIS A 55 12.45 -10.54 8.31
CA HIS A 55 12.34 -9.78 9.55
C HIS A 55 11.25 -8.70 9.42
N PRO A 56 10.32 -8.56 10.39
CA PRO A 56 9.20 -7.60 10.32
C PRO A 56 9.63 -6.14 10.06
N ASP A 57 10.78 -5.74 10.57
CA ASP A 57 11.33 -4.39 10.35
C ASP A 57 11.65 -4.11 8.88
N VAL A 58 11.98 -5.13 8.09
CA VAL A 58 12.26 -4.99 6.65
C VAL A 58 11.00 -4.57 5.92
N LEU A 59 9.88 -5.26 6.16
CA LEU A 59 8.59 -4.91 5.55
C LEU A 59 8.02 -3.62 6.12
N SER A 60 8.20 -3.37 7.42
CA SER A 60 7.68 -2.16 8.06
C SER A 60 8.31 -0.89 7.48
N LYS A 61 9.62 -0.90 7.16
CA LYS A 61 10.30 0.21 6.49
C LYS A 61 9.86 0.41 5.04
N LYS A 62 9.27 -0.61 4.41
CA LYS A 62 8.82 -0.54 3.01
C LYS A 62 7.37 -0.07 2.87
N LEU A 63 6.59 -0.06 3.96
CA LEU A 63 5.21 0.50 3.97
C LEU A 63 5.16 1.95 3.49
N ASP A 64 6.25 2.69 3.67
CA ASP A 64 6.34 4.12 3.37
C ASP A 64 6.67 4.40 1.89
N GLN A 65 6.88 3.37 1.05
CA GLN A 65 7.57 3.55 -0.23
C GLN A 65 6.68 4.02 -1.39
N LYS A 66 5.44 3.55 -1.49
CA LYS A 66 4.55 3.91 -2.62
C LYS A 66 3.10 3.92 -2.16
N LEU A 67 2.51 5.13 -2.07
CA LEU A 67 1.10 5.32 -1.74
C LEU A 67 0.37 5.97 -2.91
N TYR A 68 -0.82 5.46 -3.21
CA TYR A 68 -1.67 5.95 -4.29
C TYR A 68 -3.09 6.15 -3.79
N TRP A 69 -3.64 7.34 -3.97
CA TRP A 69 -5.07 7.58 -3.77
C TRP A 69 -5.83 7.36 -5.08
N LEU A 70 -6.81 6.47 -5.05
CA LEU A 70 -7.75 6.20 -6.14
C LEU A 70 -8.99 7.10 -5.97
N GLU A 71 -9.08 8.16 -6.77
CA GLU A 71 -10.10 9.21 -6.65
C GLU A 71 -11.57 8.75 -6.79
N PRO A 72 -11.95 7.74 -7.62
CA PRO A 72 -13.34 7.33 -7.79
C PRO A 72 -13.85 6.51 -6.61
N SER A 73 -12.95 5.80 -5.91
CA SER A 73 -13.31 4.93 -4.81
C SER A 73 -12.98 5.51 -3.44
N GLY A 74 -12.13 6.54 -3.39
CA GLY A 74 -11.59 7.05 -2.12
C GLY A 74 -10.66 6.04 -1.42
N THR A 75 -10.16 5.06 -2.16
CA THR A 75 -9.27 4.01 -1.64
C THR A 75 -7.83 4.50 -1.65
N LEU A 76 -7.10 4.26 -0.58
CA LEU A 76 -5.65 4.42 -0.55
C LEU A 76 -5.01 3.05 -0.78
N VAL A 77 -4.08 2.96 -1.72
CA VAL A 77 -3.32 1.76 -2.03
C VAL A 77 -1.88 1.97 -1.60
N ILE A 78 -1.36 1.05 -0.79
CA ILE A 78 0.06 0.98 -0.43
C ILE A 78 0.67 -0.18 -1.21
N THR A 79 1.74 0.09 -1.95
CA THR A 79 2.47 -0.93 -2.69
C THR A 79 3.80 -1.20 -2.01
N ILE A 80 4.07 -2.46 -1.72
CA ILE A 80 5.32 -2.92 -1.08
C ILE A 80 5.96 -3.98 -1.96
N GLU A 81 7.15 -3.69 -2.45
CA GLU A 81 7.95 -4.68 -3.18
C GLU A 81 8.63 -5.63 -2.18
N VAL A 82 8.42 -6.94 -2.33
CA VAL A 82 9.03 -7.97 -1.49
C VAL A 82 9.92 -8.88 -2.35
N PRO A 83 11.14 -8.43 -2.71
CA PRO A 83 12.07 -9.18 -3.55
C PRO A 83 12.39 -10.56 -3.00
N GLU A 84 12.38 -10.71 -1.67
CA GLU A 84 12.70 -11.96 -0.96
C GLU A 84 11.75 -13.11 -1.35
N VAL A 85 10.53 -12.79 -1.80
CA VAL A 85 9.56 -13.75 -2.34
C VAL A 85 9.17 -13.46 -3.79
N SER A 86 9.89 -12.56 -4.46
CA SER A 86 9.63 -12.15 -5.86
C SER A 86 8.16 -11.78 -6.12
N ALA A 87 7.55 -11.04 -5.19
CA ALA A 87 6.16 -10.58 -5.30
C ALA A 87 6.02 -9.14 -4.80
N ASP A 88 5.06 -8.40 -5.33
CA ASP A 88 4.62 -7.13 -4.73
C ASP A 88 3.34 -7.37 -3.93
N MET A 89 3.22 -6.63 -2.84
CA MET A 89 2.08 -6.65 -1.96
C MET A 89 1.32 -5.34 -2.08
N PHE A 90 0.02 -5.44 -2.30
CA PHE A 90 -0.89 -4.30 -2.36
C PHE A 90 -1.78 -4.32 -1.13
N ILE A 91 -1.81 -3.20 -0.39
CA ILE A 91 -2.72 -3.01 0.73
C ILE A 91 -3.70 -1.92 0.36
N GLU A 92 -4.98 -2.26 0.35
CA GLU A 92 -6.07 -1.33 0.07
C GLU A 92 -6.73 -0.89 1.38
N LEU A 93 -6.76 0.42 1.61
CA LEU A 93 -7.45 1.03 2.73
C LEU A 93 -8.70 1.74 2.22
N PRO A 94 -9.89 1.33 2.66
CA PRO A 94 -11.13 1.99 2.26
C PRO A 94 -11.23 3.39 2.89
N PRO A 95 -12.07 4.27 2.31
CA PRO A 95 -12.35 5.58 2.89
C PRO A 95 -12.82 5.46 4.36
N GLY A 96 -12.44 6.42 5.19
CA GLY A 96 -12.72 6.42 6.63
C GLY A 96 -11.63 5.78 7.49
N HIS A 97 -10.65 5.10 6.88
CA HIS A 97 -9.46 4.57 7.56
C HIS A 97 -8.18 5.38 7.33
N TRP A 98 -8.25 6.37 6.45
CA TRP A 98 -7.15 7.26 6.11
C TRP A 98 -7.70 8.65 5.73
N TRP A 99 -6.85 9.68 5.78
CA TRP A 99 -7.13 11.03 5.29
C TRP A 99 -5.83 11.77 4.95
N ILE A 100 -5.91 12.75 4.07
CA ILE A 100 -4.80 13.66 3.80
C ILE A 100 -4.62 14.58 5.02
N ASP A 101 -3.41 14.64 5.58
CA ASP A 101 -3.08 15.57 6.64
C ASP A 101 -2.75 16.95 6.05
N ASN A 102 -3.74 17.84 5.99
CA ASN A 102 -3.59 19.21 5.48
C ASN A 102 -2.56 20.07 6.24
N ARG A 103 -1.90 19.56 7.29
CA ARG A 103 -0.81 20.25 8.00
C ARG A 103 0.52 20.22 7.24
N THR A 104 0.72 19.27 6.32
CA THR A 104 1.93 19.19 5.48
C THR A 104 1.78 19.93 4.15
N CYS A 105 0.55 20.19 3.70
CA CYS A 105 0.24 21.10 2.61
C CYS A 105 0.43 22.58 3.02
N LYS A 106 1.65 22.98 3.40
CA LYS A 106 2.03 24.39 3.44
C LYS A 106 2.66 24.78 2.10
N ALA A 107 2.01 25.76 1.47
CA ALA A 107 2.43 26.48 0.26
C ALA A 107 3.85 27.06 0.34
#